data_AF-A0A2E5ZF14-F1
#
_entry.id   AF-A0A2E5ZF14-F1
#
_cell.length_a   1.000
_cell.length_b   1.000
_cell.length_c   1.000
_cell.angle_alpha   90.00
_cell.angle_beta   90.00
_cell.angle_gamma   90.00
#
_symmetry.space_group_name_H-M   'P 1'
#
loop_
_entity.id
_entity.type
_entity.pdbx_description
1 polymer ?
#
loop_
_entity_poly.entity_id
_entity_poly.type
_entity_poly.pdbx_seq_one_letter_code
_entity_poly.pdbx_strand_id
1 'polypeptide(L)'
;MGADPSGDLFDTVARGLDGLGLLEGVRRDHPIGPLTTYRVGGSAALFVRPSDAAELAAVATVVGLSDVPVLVLGRGSNLLVSDGGFAGLAVQLGPGFEAVEVDGTDVVAGGAASLPVVAR
;
A
#
# COMPACT_ATOMS: atom_id res chain seq x y z
N MET A 1 29.90 13.80 -5.23
CA MET A 1 28.56 13.76 -4.61
C MET A 1 27.57 13.58 -5.74
N GLY A 2 27.45 12.34 -6.24
CA GLY A 2 26.52 12.02 -7.32
C GLY A 2 25.12 11.87 -6.73
N ALA A 3 24.11 12.45 -7.37
CA ALA A 3 22.73 12.22 -6.99
C ALA A 3 22.46 10.71 -7.00
N ASP A 4 21.92 10.17 -5.92
CA ASP A 4 21.42 8.80 -5.91
C ASP A 4 20.22 8.73 -6.87
N PRO A 5 20.32 8.00 -7.99
CA PRO A 5 19.25 7.92 -8.98
C PRO A 5 17.96 7.33 -8.38
N SER A 6 18.06 6.56 -7.29
CA SER A 6 16.88 6.04 -6.58
C SER A 6 16.17 7.10 -5.72
N GLY A 7 16.92 8.05 -5.14
CA GLY A 7 16.36 9.15 -4.35
C GLY A 7 15.51 10.10 -5.20
N ASP A 8 15.96 10.42 -6.41
CA ASP A 8 15.23 11.28 -7.34
C ASP A 8 13.92 10.64 -7.85
N LEU A 9 13.93 9.31 -8.03
CA LEU A 9 12.74 8.54 -8.39
C LEU A 9 11.68 8.62 -7.28
N PHE A 10 12.04 8.28 -6.03
CA PHE A 10 11.09 8.28 -4.93
C PHE A 10 10.55 9.68 -4.63
N ASP A 11 11.37 10.72 -4.76
CA ASP A 11 10.91 12.10 -4.61
C ASP A 11 9.93 12.52 -5.71
N THR A 12 10.17 12.09 -6.95
CA THR A 12 9.27 12.35 -8.07
C THR A 12 7.93 11.66 -7.88
N VAL A 13 7.93 10.40 -7.48
CA VAL A 13 6.70 9.64 -7.17
C VAL A 13 5.97 10.25 -5.98
N ALA A 14 6.68 10.59 -4.90
CA ALA A 14 6.09 11.22 -3.72
C ALA A 14 5.38 12.53 -4.07
N ARG A 15 6.01 13.41 -4.86
CA ARG A 15 5.37 14.65 -5.34
C ARG A 15 4.12 14.38 -6.18
N GLY A 16 4.17 13.37 -7.06
CA GLY A 16 3.01 12.96 -7.86
C GLY A 16 1.85 12.47 -7.00
N LEU A 17 2.15 11.67 -5.97
CA LEU A 17 1.16 11.15 -5.03
C LEU A 17 0.61 12.23 -4.08
N ASP A 18 1.46 13.15 -3.60
CA ASP A 18 1.04 14.28 -2.75
C ASP A 18 0.04 15.19 -3.50
N GLY A 19 0.24 15.37 -4.81
CA GLY A 19 -0.68 16.12 -5.68
C GLY A 19 -2.07 15.50 -5.83
N LEU A 20 -2.26 14.23 -5.45
CA LEU A 20 -3.56 13.56 -5.48
C LEU A 20 -4.45 13.93 -4.28
N GLY A 21 -3.88 14.46 -3.19
CA GLY A 21 -4.64 14.82 -2.00
C GLY A 21 -5.25 13.61 -1.26
N LEU A 22 -4.52 12.50 -1.18
CA LEU A 22 -4.95 11.29 -0.46
C LEU A 22 -5.30 11.61 1.00
N LEU A 23 -6.37 11.02 1.51
CA LEU A 23 -6.89 11.28 2.85
C LEU A 23 -5.86 11.05 3.97
N GLU A 24 -5.11 9.94 3.90
CA GLU A 24 -4.02 9.63 4.83
C GLU A 24 -2.65 10.17 4.38
N GLY A 25 -2.59 10.79 3.19
CA GLY A 25 -1.36 11.31 2.58
C GLY A 25 -0.31 10.25 2.21
N VAL A 26 0.85 10.72 1.78
CA VAL A 26 2.02 9.90 1.46
C VAL A 26 2.98 9.91 2.64
N ARG A 27 3.43 8.73 3.06
CA ARG A 27 4.40 8.58 4.15
C ARG A 27 5.74 8.11 3.58
N ARG A 28 6.81 8.82 3.92
CA ARG A 28 8.19 8.41 3.62
C ARG A 28 8.76 7.59 4.77
N ASP A 29 9.66 6.65 4.45
CA ASP A 29 10.37 5.82 5.44
C ASP A 29 9.42 5.19 6.47
N HIS A 30 8.31 4.62 5.99
CA HIS A 30 7.26 4.13 6.87
C HIS A 30 7.53 2.68 7.33
N PRO A 31 7.56 2.38 8.64
CA PRO A 31 7.76 1.02 9.14
C PRO A 31 6.65 0.08 8.68
N ILE A 32 6.98 -0.92 7.87
CA ILE A 32 6.01 -1.93 7.38
C ILE A 32 6.11 -3.26 8.13
N GLY A 33 7.23 -3.53 8.81
CA GLY A 33 7.39 -4.70 9.68
C GLY A 33 6.26 -4.84 10.72
N PRO A 34 5.91 -3.78 11.48
CA PRO A 34 4.82 -3.81 12.46
C PRO A 34 3.43 -4.11 11.88
N LEU A 35 3.24 -3.97 10.56
CA LEU A 35 1.98 -4.25 9.87
C LEU A 35 1.82 -5.75 9.53
N THR A 36 2.83 -6.56 9.80
CA THR A 36 2.82 -8.01 9.54
C THR A 36 2.52 -8.82 10.80
N THR A 37 2.17 -10.10 10.63
CA THR A 37 1.99 -11.02 11.76
C THR A 37 3.30 -11.27 12.51
N TYR A 38 4.43 -11.31 11.82
CA TYR A 38 5.73 -11.52 12.44
C TYR A 38 6.27 -10.27 13.16
N ARG A 39 5.79 -9.07 12.80
CA ARG A 39 6.16 -7.79 13.42
C ARG A 39 7.66 -7.49 13.39
N VAL A 40 8.36 -7.99 12.38
CA VAL A 40 9.79 -7.77 12.12
C VAL A 40 9.99 -7.11 10.76
N GLY A 41 11.16 -6.50 10.57
CA GLY A 41 11.57 -5.85 9.34
C GLY A 41 11.44 -4.33 9.36
N GLY A 42 12.07 -3.71 8.36
CA GLY A 42 12.26 -2.27 8.25
C GLY A 42 11.11 -1.51 7.56
N SER A 43 11.47 -0.36 7.00
CA SER A 43 10.54 0.59 6.38
C SER A 43 10.39 0.41 4.88
N ALA A 44 9.24 0.81 4.34
CA ALA A 44 9.12 1.09 2.93
C ALA A 44 9.60 2.52 2.62
N ALA A 45 10.24 2.73 1.47
CA ALA A 45 10.66 4.07 1.03
C ALA A 45 9.47 5.03 0.95
N LEU A 46 8.37 4.55 0.38
CA LEU A 46 7.08 5.24 0.36
C LEU A 46 5.97 4.32 0.85
N PHE A 47 4.96 4.90 1.48
CA PHE A 47 3.76 4.20 1.91
C PHE A 47 2.51 5.06 1.67
N VAL A 48 1.46 4.43 1.17
CA VAL A 48 0.12 5.02 1.06
C VAL A 48 -0.94 4.05 1.52
N ARG A 49 -2.06 4.61 2.03
CA ARG A 49 -3.23 3.84 2.40
C ARG A 49 -4.49 4.43 1.77
N PRO A 50 -4.78 4.11 0.49
CA PRO A 50 -5.98 4.62 -0.17
C PRO A 50 -7.22 4.16 0.59
N SER A 51 -8.13 5.10 0.81
CA SER A 51 -9.36 4.95 1.57
C SER A 51 -10.51 4.41 0.72
N ASP A 52 -10.49 4.62 -0.59
CA ASP A 52 -11.49 4.14 -1.55
C ASP A 52 -10.89 3.80 -2.93
N ALA A 53 -11.74 3.31 -3.84
CA ALA A 53 -11.34 2.91 -5.19
C ALA A 53 -10.84 4.06 -6.06
N ALA A 54 -11.31 5.30 -5.82
CA ALA A 54 -10.86 6.46 -6.59
C ALA A 54 -9.43 6.84 -6.21
N GLU A 55 -9.11 6.86 -4.91
CA GLU A 55 -7.74 7.05 -4.43
C GLU A 55 -6.81 5.94 -4.94
N LEU A 56 -7.23 4.67 -4.87
CA LEU A 56 -6.43 3.55 -5.37
C LEU A 56 -6.15 3.66 -6.87
N ALA A 57 -7.14 4.05 -7.68
CA ALA A 57 -6.98 4.24 -9.12
C ALA A 57 -6.04 5.41 -9.45
N ALA A 58 -6.12 6.50 -8.68
CA ALA A 58 -5.23 7.63 -8.81
C ALA A 58 -3.77 7.25 -8.47
N VAL A 59 -3.56 6.51 -7.37
CA VAL A 59 -2.25 5.94 -7.01
C VAL A 59 -1.73 5.04 -8.13
N ALA A 60 -2.57 4.13 -8.65
CA ALA A 60 -2.20 3.21 -9.73
C ALA A 60 -1.76 3.96 -11.00
N THR A 61 -2.39 5.08 -11.31
CA THR A 61 -2.02 5.94 -12.46
C THR A 61 -0.64 6.56 -12.27
N VAL A 62 -0.35 7.12 -11.08
CA VAL A 62 0.95 7.72 -10.80
C VAL A 62 2.07 6.69 -10.87
N VAL A 63 1.88 5.52 -10.24
CA VAL A 63 2.93 4.49 -10.22
C VAL A 63 3.13 3.82 -11.57
N GLY A 64 2.07 3.66 -12.38
CA GLY A 64 2.16 3.08 -13.72
C GLY A 64 2.96 3.92 -14.72
N LEU A 65 3.23 5.19 -14.40
CA LEU A 65 4.09 6.09 -15.16
C LEU A 65 5.54 6.12 -14.63
N SER A 66 5.86 5.28 -13.65
CA SER A 66 7.16 5.24 -12.98
C SER A 66 7.70 3.81 -12.90
N ASP A 67 9.00 3.68 -12.65
CA ASP A 67 9.65 2.38 -12.42
C ASP A 67 9.75 2.01 -10.93
N VAL A 68 8.93 2.64 -10.07
CA VAL A 68 8.96 2.35 -8.62
C VAL A 68 8.41 0.94 -8.35
N PRO A 69 9.14 0.07 -7.63
CA PRO A 69 8.60 -1.21 -7.21
C PRO A 69 7.39 -0.99 -6.28
N VAL A 70 6.31 -1.76 -6.50
CA VAL A 70 5.08 -1.67 -5.69
C VAL A 70 4.86 -2.98 -4.94
N LEU A 71 4.58 -2.86 -3.64
CA LEU A 71 4.16 -3.95 -2.76
C LEU A 71 2.75 -3.67 -2.24
N VAL A 72 1.79 -4.53 -2.55
CA VAL A 72 0.44 -4.45 -1.96
C VAL A 72 0.39 -5.27 -0.67
N LEU A 73 0.06 -4.61 0.43
CA LEU A 73 -0.02 -5.17 1.78
C LEU A 73 -1.48 -5.43 2.15
N GLY A 74 -1.79 -6.68 2.47
CA GLY A 74 -2.98 -7.04 3.26
C GLY A 74 -2.71 -6.89 4.76
N ARG A 75 -3.07 -7.92 5.54
CA ARG A 75 -2.78 -8.02 6.98
C ARG A 75 -1.39 -8.59 7.30
N GLY A 76 -0.58 -8.85 6.28
CA GLY A 76 0.79 -9.35 6.40
C GLY A 76 0.93 -10.70 7.11
N SER A 77 -0.05 -11.62 6.96
CA SER A 77 0.00 -12.97 7.56
C SER A 77 0.98 -13.92 6.89
N ASN A 78 1.44 -13.59 5.68
CA ASN A 78 2.40 -14.37 4.91
C ASN A 78 3.52 -13.49 4.33
N LEU A 79 3.93 -12.46 5.07
CA LEU A 79 5.00 -11.56 4.67
C LEU A 79 6.07 -11.48 5.75
N LEU A 80 7.32 -11.74 5.37
CA LEU A 80 8.49 -11.52 6.19
C LEU A 80 9.29 -10.36 5.57
N VAL A 81 9.33 -9.23 6.26
CA VAL A 81 10.03 -8.03 5.79
C VAL A 81 11.49 -8.09 6.28
N SER A 82 12.44 -7.81 5.39
CA SER A 82 13.85 -7.66 5.76
C SER A 82 14.06 -6.47 6.69
N ASP A 83 15.03 -6.51 7.58
CA ASP A 83 15.43 -5.35 8.41
C ASP A 83 15.87 -4.15 7.55
N GLY A 84 16.37 -4.41 6.33
CA GLY A 84 16.68 -3.38 5.33
C GLY A 84 15.45 -2.74 4.68
N GLY A 85 14.25 -3.22 4.97
CA GLY A 85 13.00 -2.65 4.48
C GLY A 85 12.67 -2.98 3.02
N PHE A 86 11.91 -2.09 2.38
CA PHE A 86 11.47 -2.20 1.00
C PHE A 86 11.74 -0.90 0.23
N ALA A 87 12.65 -0.96 -0.75
CA ALA A 87 13.00 0.18 -1.60
C ALA A 87 11.95 0.42 -2.70
N GLY A 88 10.75 0.81 -2.31
CA GLY A 88 9.62 1.07 -3.21
C GLY A 88 8.39 1.62 -2.47
N LEU A 89 7.25 1.59 -3.15
CA LEU A 89 5.96 1.99 -2.60
C LEU A 89 5.23 0.79 -2.00
N ALA A 90 4.97 0.84 -0.70
CA ALA A 90 4.02 -0.05 -0.04
C ALA A 90 2.60 0.56 -0.08
N VAL A 91 1.62 -0.23 -0.54
CA VAL A 91 0.21 0.16 -0.60
C VAL A 91 -0.58 -0.76 0.32
N GLN A 92 -1.22 -0.23 1.36
CA GLN A 92 -2.17 -0.99 2.17
C GLN A 92 -3.58 -0.50 1.87
N LEU A 93 -4.54 -1.39 1.64
CA LEU A 93 -5.92 -0.95 1.42
C LEU A 93 -6.54 -0.45 2.74
N GLY A 94 -7.22 0.69 2.68
CA GLY A 94 -7.92 1.30 3.80
C GLY A 94 -9.29 0.67 4.10
N PRO A 95 -10.01 1.19 5.10
CA PRO A 95 -11.29 0.64 5.55
C PRO A 95 -12.39 0.59 4.47
N GLY A 96 -12.36 1.46 3.46
CA GLY A 96 -13.33 1.43 2.36
C GLY A 96 -13.26 0.18 1.47
N PHE A 97 -12.27 -0.69 1.70
CA PHE A 97 -12.12 -1.97 1.02
C PHE A 97 -12.47 -3.18 1.90
N GLU A 98 -13.12 -2.98 3.04
CA GLU A 98 -13.49 -4.07 3.97
C GLU A 98 -14.93 -4.58 3.77
N ALA A 99 -15.71 -3.93 2.90
CA ALA A 99 -17.12 -4.26 2.68
C ALA A 99 -17.32 -5.69 2.17
N VAL A 100 -18.41 -6.32 2.61
CA VAL A 100 -18.87 -7.63 2.15
C VAL A 100 -20.37 -7.54 1.89
N GLU A 101 -20.77 -7.89 0.68
CA GLU A 101 -22.16 -7.92 0.23
C GLU A 101 -22.52 -9.35 -0.20
N VAL A 102 -23.71 -9.79 0.17
CA VAL A 102 -24.22 -11.14 -0.13
C VAL A 102 -25.54 -11.00 -0.87
N ASP A 103 -25.61 -11.56 -2.08
CA ASP A 103 -26.83 -11.64 -2.89
C ASP A 103 -27.13 -13.10 -3.24
N GLY A 104 -28.03 -13.71 -2.48
CA GLY A 104 -28.37 -15.12 -2.62
C GLY A 104 -27.17 -16.05 -2.38
N THR A 105 -26.59 -16.56 -3.46
CA THR A 105 -25.40 -17.44 -3.44
C THR A 105 -24.11 -16.74 -3.85
N ASP A 106 -24.19 -15.47 -4.25
CA ASP A 106 -23.04 -14.68 -4.68
C ASP A 106 -22.55 -13.78 -3.53
N VAL A 107 -21.23 -13.68 -3.41
CA VAL A 107 -20.57 -12.85 -2.39
C VAL A 107 -19.57 -11.92 -3.07
N VAL A 108 -19.72 -10.61 -2.83
CA VAL A 108 -18.75 -9.58 -3.24
C VAL A 108 -18.03 -9.11 -1.99
N ALA A 109 -16.72 -9.29 -1.93
CA ALA A 109 -15.90 -8.87 -0.80
C ALA A 109 -14.79 -7.94 -1.28
N GLY A 110 -14.57 -6.85 -0.54
CA GLY A 110 -13.49 -5.91 -0.80
C GLY A 110 -12.11 -6.53 -0.51
N GLY A 111 -11.06 -5.98 -1.13
CA GLY A 111 -9.70 -6.51 -1.05
C GLY A 111 -9.05 -6.46 0.34
N ALA A 112 -9.61 -5.69 1.27
CA ALA A 112 -9.18 -5.64 2.67
C ALA A 112 -10.08 -6.45 3.62
N ALA A 113 -11.17 -7.04 3.10
CA ALA A 113 -12.08 -7.84 3.90
C ALA A 113 -11.36 -9.01 4.57
N SER A 114 -11.69 -9.24 5.85
CA SER A 114 -11.09 -10.34 6.60
C SER A 114 -11.63 -11.67 6.08
N LEU A 115 -10.73 -12.58 5.63
CA LEU A 115 -11.14 -13.92 5.17
C LEU A 115 -12.01 -14.67 6.20
N PRO A 116 -11.70 -14.68 7.51
CA PRO A 116 -12.59 -15.24 8.52
C PRO A 116 -13.98 -14.60 8.63
N VAL A 117 -14.16 -13.34 8.19
CA VAL A 117 -15.48 -12.68 8.14
C VAL A 117 -16.25 -13.13 6.90
N VAL A 118 -15.57 -13.22 5.74
CA VAL A 118 -16.17 -13.66 4.48
C VAL A 118 -16.60 -15.13 4.52
N ALA A 119 -15.87 -15.98 5.24
CA ALA A 119 -16.09 -17.42 5.30
C ALA A 119 -17.10 -17.89 6.36
N ARG A 120 -17.76 -16.97 7.08
CA ARG A 120 -18.77 -17.28 8.11
C ARG A 120 -20.17 -17.26 7.52
#